data_AF-A0AA40AGL6-F1
#
_entry.id   AF-A0AA40AGL6-F1
#
_cell.length_a   1.000
_cell.length_b   1.000
_cell.length_c   1.000
_cell.angle_alpha   90.00
_cell.angle_beta   90.00
_cell.angle_gamma   90.00
#
_symmetry.space_group_name_H-M   'P 1'
#
loop_
_entity.id
_entity.type
_entity.pdbx_description
1 polymer ?
#
loop_
_entity_poly.entity_id
_entity_poly.type
_entity_poly.pdbx_seq_one_letter_code
_entity_poly.pdbx_strand_id
1 'polypeptide(L)'
;MATADGKLDYESLMTSKPFKLVVGPDKKEFYMHSSLLSQQSEPLNVLVNGHMKEAAQQEVEWSDVDVGTFVRFCQWAYSGNYTDPHPVVIPDESTDGQTVTIQVDDQSIIEPFPTMAKSKKKGKKITTEPPGPFSLPEPNTSSEDYSGIMLCHAGLYVLGDRYNIALLRQLASYKLHVTLQHFVMHPVRLDAIPKLVNYVWNNTMSKDKLRKLVSTYCACIAEDLMKHFPTEFESLVEDIPEFASGLMANIMPRLA
;
A
#
# COMPACT_ATOMS: atom_id res chain seq x y z
N MET A 1 24.71 14.90 2.85
CA MET A 1 24.72 14.86 4.32
C MET A 1 23.32 15.25 4.78
N ALA A 2 22.55 14.36 5.41
CA ALA A 2 21.28 14.77 6.02
C ALA A 2 21.57 15.72 7.19
N THR A 3 20.93 16.88 7.22
CA THR A 3 21.01 17.77 8.38
C THR A 3 20.37 17.07 9.59
N ALA A 4 20.90 17.32 10.78
CA ALA A 4 20.52 16.65 12.03
C ALA A 4 19.02 16.83 12.43
N ASP A 5 18.25 17.61 11.67
CA ASP A 5 16.87 17.97 11.94
C ASP A 5 15.84 17.31 11.00
N GLY A 6 16.24 16.42 10.09
CA GLY A 6 15.31 15.74 9.16
C GLY A 6 14.68 16.67 8.12
N LYS A 7 15.31 17.83 7.88
CA LYS A 7 14.90 18.80 6.85
C LYS A 7 15.65 18.50 5.56
N LEU A 8 14.91 18.43 4.44
CA LEU A 8 15.48 18.25 3.11
C LEU A 8 16.61 19.27 2.88
N ASP A 9 17.79 18.77 2.51
CA ASP A 9 18.89 19.60 2.06
C ASP A 9 18.57 20.08 0.63
N TYR A 10 17.96 21.26 0.55
CA TYR A 10 17.53 21.84 -0.73
C TYR A 10 18.71 22.16 -1.64
N GLU A 11 19.89 22.47 -1.11
CA GLU A 11 21.07 22.72 -1.94
C GLU A 11 21.52 21.42 -2.60
N SER A 12 21.64 20.33 -1.83
CA SER A 12 21.94 19.01 -2.39
C SER A 12 20.83 18.47 -3.29
N LEU A 13 19.57 18.80 -3.02
CA LEU A 13 18.44 18.43 -3.87
C LEU A 13 18.57 19.09 -5.25
N MET A 14 18.68 20.43 -5.28
CA MET A 14 18.68 21.22 -6.51
C MET A 14 19.96 21.07 -7.34
N THR A 15 21.08 20.68 -6.72
CA THR A 15 22.35 20.44 -7.42
C THR A 15 22.56 18.99 -7.82
N SER A 16 21.74 18.06 -7.31
CA SER A 16 21.86 16.64 -7.67
C SER A 16 21.43 16.40 -9.11
N LYS A 17 22.14 15.49 -9.77
CA LYS A 17 21.73 15.02 -11.09
C LYS A 17 20.42 14.24 -10.99
N PRO A 18 19.58 14.28 -12.04
CA PRO A 18 18.42 13.40 -12.11
C PRO A 18 18.87 11.94 -12.27
N PHE A 19 18.24 11.05 -11.52
CA PHE A 19 18.28 9.60 -11.72
C PHE A 19 17.08 9.17 -12.56
N LYS A 20 17.29 8.32 -13.56
CA LYS A 20 16.25 7.84 -14.46
C LYS A 20 15.58 6.59 -13.89
N LEU A 21 14.24 6.54 -13.91
CA LEU A 21 13.44 5.39 -13.51
C LEU A 21 12.52 4.99 -14.65
N VAL A 22 12.68 3.77 -15.13
CA VAL A 22 11.87 3.19 -16.20
C VAL A 22 10.81 2.30 -15.55
N VAL A 23 9.55 2.70 -15.63
CA VAL A 23 8.47 2.14 -14.80
C VAL A 23 7.39 1.49 -15.64
N GLY A 24 6.93 0.32 -15.18
CA GLY A 24 5.82 -0.43 -15.74
C GLY A 24 6.13 -1.14 -17.05
N PRO A 25 5.16 -1.90 -17.59
CA PRO A 25 5.34 -2.68 -18.82
C PRO A 25 5.59 -1.80 -20.05
N ASP A 26 5.05 -0.59 -20.05
CA ASP A 26 5.22 0.39 -21.13
C ASP A 26 6.58 1.11 -21.10
N LYS A 27 7.45 0.76 -20.12
CA LYS A 27 8.79 1.34 -19.94
C LYS A 27 8.76 2.86 -19.90
N LYS A 28 7.79 3.43 -19.17
CA LYS A 28 7.63 4.87 -19.09
C LYS A 28 8.77 5.48 -18.28
N GLU A 29 9.43 6.48 -18.85
CA GLU A 29 10.60 7.10 -18.24
C GLU A 29 10.20 8.25 -17.30
N PHE A 30 10.79 8.24 -16.10
CA PHE A 30 10.68 9.27 -15.09
C PHE A 30 12.06 9.71 -14.62
N TYR A 31 12.13 10.91 -14.06
CA TYR A 31 13.36 11.48 -13.51
C TYR A 31 13.12 12.02 -12.11
N MET A 32 13.96 11.65 -11.16
CA MET A 32 13.94 12.19 -9.80
C MET A 32 15.33 12.56 -9.32
N HIS A 33 15.43 13.47 -8.36
CA HIS A 33 16.71 13.88 -7.81
C HIS A 33 17.43 12.70 -7.13
N SER A 34 18.66 12.37 -7.58
CA SER A 34 19.45 11.26 -7.03
C SER A 34 19.63 11.38 -5.52
N SER A 35 19.87 12.60 -5.02
CA SER A 35 20.06 12.85 -3.58
C SER A 35 18.81 12.54 -2.77
N LEU A 36 17.62 12.76 -3.32
CA LEU A 36 16.36 12.43 -2.67
C LEU A 36 16.14 10.92 -2.63
N LEU A 37 16.36 10.24 -3.76
CA LEU A 37 16.17 8.79 -3.88
C LEU A 37 17.12 8.05 -2.93
N SER A 38 18.41 8.42 -2.93
CA SER A 38 19.43 7.77 -2.09
C SER A 38 19.18 7.97 -0.60
N GLN A 39 18.55 9.08 -0.20
CA GLN A 39 18.29 9.36 1.21
C GLN A 39 17.14 8.54 1.81
N GLN A 40 16.27 7.94 0.98
CA GLN A 40 15.10 7.21 1.49
C GLN A 40 15.48 5.93 2.23
N SER A 41 16.56 5.26 1.80
CA SER A 41 17.06 4.05 2.45
C SER A 41 18.45 3.67 1.97
N GLU A 42 19.15 2.82 2.75
CA GLU A 42 20.46 2.31 2.36
C GLU A 42 20.43 1.51 1.04
N PRO A 43 19.44 0.62 0.77
CA PRO A 43 19.33 -0.03 -0.53
C PRO A 43 19.23 0.94 -1.71
N LEU A 44 18.46 2.03 -1.57
CA LEU A 44 18.36 3.05 -2.61
C LEU A 44 19.63 3.90 -2.72
N ASN A 45 20.35 4.14 -1.62
CA ASN A 45 21.66 4.75 -1.67
C ASN A 45 22.65 3.92 -2.49
N VAL A 46 22.69 2.60 -2.26
CA VAL A 46 23.51 1.67 -3.04
C VAL A 46 23.05 1.61 -4.50
N LEU A 47 21.75 1.66 -4.76
CA LEU A 47 21.21 1.69 -6.12
C LEU A 47 21.70 2.91 -6.92
N VAL A 48 21.75 4.08 -6.27
CA VAL A 48 22.06 5.36 -6.92
C VAL A 48 23.57 5.64 -6.96
N ASN A 49 24.27 5.36 -5.87
CA ASN A 49 25.67 5.76 -5.64
C ASN A 49 26.64 4.57 -5.50
N GLY A 50 26.14 3.34 -5.60
CA GLY A 50 26.95 2.14 -5.43
C GLY A 50 27.75 1.76 -6.68
N HIS A 51 28.08 0.48 -6.77
CA HIS A 51 28.97 -0.06 -7.81
C HIS A 51 28.22 -0.95 -8.83
N MET A 52 26.89 -0.91 -8.81
CA MET A 52 26.03 -1.71 -9.70
C MET A 52 25.82 -0.99 -11.05
N LYS A 53 25.28 -1.73 -12.03
CA LYS A 53 25.02 -1.20 -13.39
C LYS A 53 24.13 0.03 -13.35
N GLU A 54 23.14 0.02 -12.46
CA GLU A 54 22.16 1.08 -12.26
C GLU A 54 22.83 2.39 -11.83
N ALA A 55 23.75 2.32 -10.86
CA ALA A 55 24.54 3.47 -10.41
C ALA A 55 25.47 3.97 -11.52
N ALA A 56 26.11 3.07 -12.28
CA ALA A 56 26.98 3.45 -13.39
C ALA A 56 26.21 4.14 -14.54
N GLN A 57 24.98 3.69 -14.81
CA GLN A 57 24.11 4.22 -15.86
C GLN A 57 23.23 5.39 -15.40
N GLN A 58 23.12 5.61 -14.09
CA GLN A 58 22.16 6.52 -13.46
C GLN A 58 20.71 6.22 -13.87
N GLU A 59 20.38 4.93 -13.96
CA GLU A 59 19.09 4.42 -14.43
C GLU A 59 18.71 3.11 -13.74
N VAL A 60 17.44 2.93 -13.41
CA VAL A 60 16.88 1.65 -12.93
C VAL A 60 15.58 1.33 -13.65
N GLU A 61 15.33 0.04 -13.89
CA GLU A 61 14.07 -0.47 -14.45
C GLU A 61 13.23 -1.15 -13.36
N TRP A 62 12.00 -0.65 -13.17
CA TRP A 62 10.95 -1.18 -12.29
C TRP A 62 9.75 -1.61 -13.14
N SER A 63 9.91 -2.67 -13.91
CA SER A 63 8.88 -3.18 -14.85
C SER A 63 7.63 -3.72 -14.16
N ASP A 64 7.75 -4.10 -12.88
CA ASP A 64 6.70 -4.69 -12.07
C ASP A 64 5.94 -3.66 -11.21
N VAL A 65 6.36 -2.40 -11.24
CA VAL A 65 5.70 -1.30 -10.51
C VAL A 65 4.76 -0.56 -11.46
N ASP A 66 3.49 -0.46 -11.08
CA ASP A 66 2.51 0.35 -11.80
C ASP A 66 2.87 1.85 -11.75
N VAL A 67 2.59 2.57 -12.84
CA VAL A 67 2.89 3.99 -12.98
C VAL A 67 2.21 4.84 -11.90
N GLY A 68 0.94 4.55 -11.58
CA GLY A 68 0.20 5.26 -10.53
C GLY A 68 0.82 5.03 -9.14
N THR A 69 1.25 3.80 -8.86
CA THR A 69 2.00 3.45 -7.64
C THR A 69 3.31 4.22 -7.55
N PHE A 70 4.08 4.26 -8.65
CA PHE A 70 5.34 5.00 -8.70
C PHE A 70 5.17 6.51 -8.49
N VAL A 71 4.18 7.12 -9.13
CA VAL A 71 3.90 8.56 -8.95
C VAL A 71 3.60 8.89 -7.49
N ARG A 72 2.89 8.02 -6.76
CA ARG A 72 2.64 8.20 -5.32
C ARG A 72 3.87 7.96 -4.47
N PHE A 73 4.74 7.02 -4.86
CA PHE A 73 6.05 6.90 -4.24
C PHE A 73 6.84 8.21 -4.36
N CYS A 74 6.81 8.87 -5.53
CA CYS A 74 7.42 10.19 -5.69
C CYS A 74 6.76 11.23 -4.78
N GLN A 75 5.43 11.34 -4.75
CA GLN A 75 4.73 12.26 -3.84
C GLN A 75 5.18 12.07 -2.38
N TRP A 76 5.26 10.82 -1.94
CA TRP A 76 5.74 10.47 -0.61
C TRP A 76 7.20 10.87 -0.40
N ALA A 77 8.10 10.55 -1.33
CA ALA A 77 9.51 10.88 -1.21
C ALA A 77 9.75 12.40 -1.08
N TYR A 78 8.96 13.23 -1.78
CA TYR A 78 9.09 14.69 -1.74
C TYR A 78 8.36 15.36 -0.56
N SER A 79 7.24 14.81 -0.10
CA SER A 79 6.35 15.49 0.86
C SER A 79 6.16 14.76 2.19
N GLY A 80 6.61 13.50 2.28
CA GLY A 80 6.36 12.61 3.42
C GLY A 80 4.98 11.96 3.43
N ASN A 81 4.11 12.29 2.46
CA ASN A 81 2.77 11.72 2.31
C ASN A 81 2.42 11.53 0.82
N TYR A 82 1.36 10.79 0.51
CA TYR A 82 0.85 10.67 -0.84
C TYR A 82 -0.68 10.78 -0.85
N THR A 83 -1.20 11.36 -1.92
CA THR A 83 -2.65 11.48 -2.12
C THR A 83 -3.21 10.12 -2.46
N ASP A 84 -4.43 9.82 -2.05
CA ASP A 84 -5.07 8.56 -2.43
C ASP A 84 -5.41 8.54 -3.93
N PRO A 85 -5.38 7.38 -4.58
CA PRO A 85 -5.91 7.23 -5.94
C PRO A 85 -7.39 7.55 -6.01
N HIS A 86 -7.77 8.20 -7.10
CA HIS A 86 -9.19 8.40 -7.39
C HIS A 86 -9.75 7.09 -7.96
N PRO A 87 -10.94 6.66 -7.52
CA PRO A 87 -11.58 5.49 -8.08
C PRO A 87 -11.89 5.69 -9.55
N VAL A 88 -11.82 4.62 -10.33
CA VAL A 88 -12.27 4.65 -11.72
C VAL A 88 -13.78 4.55 -11.71
N VAL A 89 -14.47 5.60 -12.18
CA VAL A 89 -15.93 5.57 -12.34
C VAL A 89 -16.27 4.82 -13.61
N ILE A 90 -16.89 3.67 -13.47
CA ILE A 90 -17.39 2.83 -14.55
C ILE A 90 -18.91 2.99 -14.55
N PRO A 91 -19.52 3.53 -15.62
CA PRO A 91 -20.96 3.73 -15.71
C PRO A 91 -21.72 2.43 -15.45
N ASP A 92 -22.70 2.47 -14.54
CA ASP A 92 -23.51 1.30 -14.24
C ASP A 92 -24.45 0.98 -15.41
N GLU A 93 -24.27 -0.19 -16.02
CA GLU A 93 -25.38 -0.88 -16.70
C GLU A 93 -26.25 -1.51 -15.60
N SER A 94 -27.13 -0.67 -15.03
CA SER A 94 -28.27 -0.99 -14.15
C SER A 94 -28.32 -2.40 -13.55
N THR A 95 -28.12 -2.50 -12.23
CA THR A 95 -28.72 -3.57 -11.42
C THR A 95 -29.08 -3.09 -10.02
N ASP A 96 -30.30 -3.46 -9.59
CA ASP A 96 -30.85 -3.38 -8.23
C ASP A 96 -30.06 -4.34 -7.30
N GLY A 97 -28.82 -3.98 -6.99
CA GLY A 97 -27.93 -4.74 -6.11
C GLY A 97 -28.05 -4.28 -4.66
N GLN A 98 -28.24 -5.22 -3.73
CA GLN A 98 -28.18 -4.93 -2.30
C GLN A 98 -26.73 -4.61 -1.92
N THR A 99 -26.48 -3.41 -1.38
CA THR A 99 -25.14 -2.95 -0.97
C THR A 99 -24.81 -3.45 0.44
N VAL A 100 -23.58 -3.87 0.69
CA VAL A 100 -23.13 -4.32 2.02
C VAL A 100 -22.05 -3.37 2.55
N THR A 101 -22.36 -2.63 3.61
CA THR A 101 -21.39 -1.76 4.31
C THR A 101 -20.82 -2.52 5.49
N ILE A 102 -19.50 -2.67 5.57
CA ILE A 102 -18.84 -3.39 6.67
C ILE A 102 -17.89 -2.46 7.41
N GLN A 103 -18.09 -2.31 8.71
CA GLN A 103 -17.17 -1.59 9.59
C GLN A 103 -16.31 -2.58 10.37
N VAL A 104 -15.00 -2.59 10.11
CA VAL A 104 -14.03 -3.44 10.83
C VAL A 104 -13.36 -2.59 11.91
N ASP A 105 -13.65 -2.82 13.20
CA ASP A 105 -13.11 -2.01 14.31
C ASP A 105 -11.79 -2.56 14.91
N ASP A 106 -11.04 -3.39 14.17
CA ASP A 106 -9.81 -4.00 14.69
C ASP A 106 -8.56 -3.15 14.41
N GLN A 107 -8.34 -2.15 15.27
CA GLN A 107 -7.15 -1.29 15.22
C GLN A 107 -5.85 -1.99 15.66
N SER A 108 -5.91 -3.22 16.21
CA SER A 108 -4.74 -3.93 16.72
C SER A 108 -3.75 -4.38 15.63
N ILE A 109 -4.18 -4.31 14.37
CA ILE A 109 -3.45 -4.74 13.18
C ILE A 109 -2.52 -3.63 12.66
N ILE A 110 -2.81 -2.37 12.97
CA ILE A 110 -2.06 -1.21 12.47
C ILE A 110 -0.76 -1.04 13.25
N GLU A 111 0.37 -0.88 12.54
CA GLU A 111 1.61 -0.49 13.19
C GLU A 111 1.53 0.96 13.69
N PRO A 112 1.97 1.23 14.93
CA PRO A 112 2.06 2.60 15.40
C PRO A 112 3.07 3.40 14.56
N PHE A 113 2.69 4.62 14.18
CA PHE A 113 3.60 5.51 13.44
C PHE A 113 4.76 5.93 14.35
N PRO A 114 6.01 5.84 13.87
CA PRO A 114 7.15 6.44 14.53
C PRO A 114 6.93 7.95 14.58
N THR A 115 6.86 8.51 15.79
CA THR A 115 6.88 9.96 15.96
C THR A 115 8.22 10.51 15.49
N MET A 116 8.20 11.26 14.38
CA MET A 116 9.31 12.12 13.96
C MET A 116 9.47 13.28 14.96
N ALA A 117 10.07 13.00 16.12
CA ALA A 117 10.85 13.97 16.90
C ALA A 117 11.52 13.30 18.13
N LYS A 118 12.83 13.53 18.18
CA LYS A 118 13.73 13.84 19.31
C LYS A 118 14.02 12.78 20.38
N SER A 119 15.33 12.57 20.52
CA SER A 119 16.02 11.87 21.59
C SER A 119 15.71 12.47 22.98
N LYS A 120 15.62 11.57 23.96
CA LYS A 120 15.69 11.74 25.43
C LYS A 120 14.59 12.56 26.13
N LYS A 121 13.50 11.89 26.55
CA LYS A 121 12.96 11.87 27.94
C LYS A 121 11.77 10.90 28.07
N LYS A 122 11.64 10.27 29.24
CA LYS A 122 10.63 9.27 29.61
C LYS A 122 9.19 9.75 29.33
N GLY A 123 8.40 8.88 28.70
CA GLY A 123 6.95 9.06 28.49
C GLY A 123 6.57 9.52 27.08
N LYS A 124 6.93 8.74 26.03
CA LYS A 124 6.58 9.06 24.63
C LYS A 124 5.19 8.49 24.31
N LYS A 125 4.18 9.35 24.10
CA LYS A 125 2.90 8.94 23.47
C LYS A 125 3.22 8.51 22.03
N ILE A 126 2.91 7.27 21.73
CA ILE A 126 2.97 6.70 20.39
C ILE A 126 1.67 7.11 19.69
N THR A 127 1.74 7.85 18.60
CA THR A 127 0.57 8.24 17.79
C THR A 127 0.29 7.18 16.72
N THR A 128 -1.00 6.88 16.47
CA THR A 128 -1.46 5.94 15.44
C THR A 128 -1.77 6.60 14.10
N GLU A 129 -1.73 7.93 14.03
CA GLU A 129 -2.06 8.70 12.83
C GLU A 129 -0.82 9.19 12.08
N PRO A 130 -0.82 9.15 10.73
CA PRO A 130 0.28 9.63 9.91
C PRO A 130 0.44 11.15 9.96
N PRO A 131 1.66 11.69 9.73
CA PRO A 131 1.87 13.13 9.60
C PRO A 131 1.24 13.68 8.31
N GLY A 132 0.36 14.69 8.44
CA GLY A 132 -0.24 15.44 7.32
C GLY A 132 -1.77 15.45 7.35
N PRO A 133 -2.43 16.26 6.51
CA PRO A 133 -3.89 16.24 6.40
C PRO A 133 -4.33 14.88 5.85
N PHE A 134 -4.98 14.09 6.71
CA PHE A 134 -5.66 12.86 6.34
C PHE A 134 -7.10 13.20 5.98
N SER A 135 -7.52 12.85 4.76
CA SER A 135 -8.94 12.86 4.39
C SER A 135 -9.46 11.45 4.59
N LEU A 136 -10.50 11.28 5.40
CA LEU A 136 -11.18 9.98 5.49
C LEU A 136 -11.71 9.64 4.09
N PRO A 137 -11.50 8.41 3.58
CA PRO A 137 -12.12 7.98 2.34
C PRO A 137 -13.63 8.11 2.48
N GLU A 138 -14.30 8.73 1.51
CA GLU A 138 -15.75 8.65 1.44
C GLU A 138 -16.15 7.20 1.07
N PRO A 139 -17.30 6.71 1.59
CA PRO A 139 -17.82 5.41 1.19
C PRO A 139 -18.01 5.35 -0.32
N ASN A 140 -17.58 4.25 -0.94
CA ASN A 140 -17.66 4.10 -2.39
C ASN A 140 -19.07 3.86 -2.89
N THR A 141 -19.32 4.35 -4.10
CA THR A 141 -20.53 4.09 -4.90
C THR A 141 -20.41 2.80 -5.71
N SER A 142 -21.53 2.29 -6.22
CA SER A 142 -21.58 1.09 -7.09
C SER A 142 -20.82 1.27 -8.41
N SER A 143 -20.68 2.52 -8.85
CA SER A 143 -19.98 2.85 -10.10
C SER A 143 -18.46 2.95 -9.92
N GLU A 144 -17.92 2.89 -8.70
CA GLU A 144 -16.50 3.11 -8.44
C GLU A 144 -15.70 1.81 -8.29
N ASP A 145 -14.67 1.63 -9.13
CA ASP A 145 -13.70 0.54 -9.00
C ASP A 145 -12.57 0.93 -8.03
N TYR A 146 -12.53 0.23 -6.89
CA TYR A 146 -11.54 0.39 -5.84
C TYR A 146 -10.31 -0.53 -6.01
N SER A 147 -10.29 -1.41 -7.02
CA SER A 147 -9.16 -2.31 -7.30
C SER A 147 -7.84 -1.53 -7.40
N GLY A 148 -7.84 -0.46 -8.19
CA GLY A 148 -6.66 0.40 -8.36
C GLY A 148 -6.23 1.08 -7.05
N ILE A 149 -7.18 1.40 -6.16
CA ILE A 149 -6.90 2.03 -4.88
C ILE A 149 -6.20 1.05 -3.93
N MET A 150 -6.80 -0.13 -3.75
CA MET A 150 -6.25 -1.17 -2.88
C MET A 150 -4.88 -1.65 -3.37
N LEU A 151 -4.75 -1.89 -4.68
CA LEU A 151 -3.48 -2.31 -5.30
C LEU A 151 -2.40 -1.25 -5.20
N CYS A 152 -2.74 0.03 -5.28
CA CYS A 152 -1.76 1.10 -5.12
C CYS A 152 -1.17 1.14 -3.70
N HIS A 153 -2.01 1.00 -2.66
CA HIS A 153 -1.50 0.94 -1.29
C HIS A 153 -0.67 -0.33 -1.06
N ALA A 154 -1.14 -1.49 -1.52
CA ALA A 154 -0.38 -2.73 -1.42
C ALA A 154 0.96 -2.63 -2.17
N GLY A 155 0.99 -2.01 -3.35
CA GLY A 155 2.19 -1.81 -4.14
C GLY A 155 3.20 -0.87 -3.48
N LEU A 156 2.74 0.21 -2.85
CA LEU A 156 3.60 1.07 -2.03
C LEU A 156 4.16 0.34 -0.81
N TYR A 157 3.38 -0.54 -0.18
CA TYR A 157 3.88 -1.39 0.90
C TYR A 157 4.99 -2.32 0.40
N VAL A 158 4.77 -3.04 -0.71
CA VAL A 158 5.75 -3.96 -1.30
C VAL A 158 7.03 -3.21 -1.72
N LEU A 159 6.88 -2.02 -2.31
CA LEU A 159 8.03 -1.19 -2.67
C LEU A 159 8.80 -0.71 -1.43
N GLY A 160 8.07 -0.33 -0.38
CA GLY A 160 8.65 0.00 0.92
C GLY A 160 9.37 -1.18 1.55
N ASP A 161 8.89 -2.41 1.37
CA ASP A 161 9.57 -3.62 1.84
C ASP A 161 10.84 -3.91 1.05
N ARG A 162 10.74 -3.91 -0.29
CA ARG A 162 11.84 -4.12 -1.25
C ARG A 162 13.05 -3.23 -0.94
N TYR A 163 12.79 -1.96 -0.64
CA TYR A 163 13.84 -0.98 -0.38
C TYR A 163 14.05 -0.66 1.10
N ASN A 164 13.44 -1.42 2.01
CA ASN A 164 13.55 -1.24 3.45
C ASN A 164 13.21 0.19 3.95
N ILE A 165 12.13 0.74 3.40
CA ILE A 165 11.58 2.06 3.73
C ILE A 165 10.43 1.88 4.73
N ALA A 166 10.77 1.78 6.02
CA ALA A 166 9.81 1.45 7.07
C ALA A 166 8.61 2.42 7.15
N LEU A 167 8.87 3.73 7.01
CA LEU A 167 7.81 4.76 7.07
C LEU A 167 6.82 4.64 5.90
N LEU A 168 7.30 4.28 4.70
CA LEU A 168 6.42 4.06 3.55
C LEU A 168 5.55 2.82 3.75
N ARG A 169 6.12 1.70 4.23
CA ARG A 169 5.35 0.49 4.56
C ARG A 169 4.24 0.79 5.55
N GLN A 170 4.56 1.50 6.63
CA GLN A 170 3.60 1.85 7.67
C GLN A 170 2.49 2.76 7.15
N LEU A 171 2.84 3.78 6.37
CA LEU A 171 1.86 4.67 5.75
C LEU A 171 0.95 3.91 4.78
N ALA A 172 1.52 3.03 3.97
CA ALA A 172 0.81 2.23 3.00
C ALA A 172 -0.15 1.20 3.62
N SER A 173 0.30 0.47 4.64
CA SER A 173 -0.57 -0.47 5.35
C SER A 173 -1.68 0.24 6.13
N TYR A 174 -1.38 1.39 6.74
CA TYR A 174 -2.38 2.21 7.41
C TYR A 174 -3.46 2.69 6.43
N LYS A 175 -3.06 3.32 5.32
CA LYS A 175 -4.02 3.81 4.32
C LYS A 175 -4.82 2.68 3.68
N LEU A 176 -4.21 1.51 3.45
CA LEU A 176 -4.95 0.32 3.00
C LEU A 176 -5.99 -0.12 4.04
N HIS A 177 -5.61 -0.20 5.33
CA HIS A 177 -6.52 -0.58 6.40
C HIS A 177 -7.72 0.37 6.44
N VAL A 178 -7.49 1.68 6.44
CA VAL A 178 -8.59 2.66 6.47
C VAL A 178 -9.45 2.56 5.22
N THR A 179 -8.85 2.32 4.04
CA THR A 179 -9.59 2.08 2.79
C THR A 179 -10.51 0.87 2.93
N LEU A 180 -10.01 -0.24 3.48
CA LEU A 180 -10.80 -1.45 3.68
C LEU A 180 -11.90 -1.26 4.73
N GLN A 181 -11.68 -0.48 5.79
CA GLN A 181 -12.70 -0.19 6.81
C GLN A 181 -13.87 0.63 6.27
N HIS A 182 -13.65 1.47 5.25
CA HIS A 182 -14.68 2.32 4.64
C HIS A 182 -15.20 1.76 3.32
N PHE A 183 -14.70 0.59 2.91
CA PHE A 183 -15.11 -0.06 1.67
C PHE A 183 -16.49 -0.69 1.82
N VAL A 184 -17.40 -0.27 0.96
CA VAL A 184 -18.74 -0.81 0.76
C VAL A 184 -18.70 -1.80 -0.39
N MET A 185 -19.10 -3.03 -0.12
CA MET A 185 -19.19 -4.07 -1.13
C MET A 185 -20.44 -3.87 -1.98
N HIS A 186 -20.21 -3.69 -3.29
CA HIS A 186 -21.25 -3.65 -4.30
C HIS A 186 -21.09 -4.87 -5.20
N PRO A 187 -22.14 -5.70 -5.41
CA PRO A 187 -22.05 -6.92 -6.22
C PRO A 187 -21.38 -6.80 -7.59
N VAL A 188 -21.41 -5.60 -8.20
CA VAL A 188 -20.86 -5.30 -9.53
C VAL A 188 -19.34 -4.99 -9.50
N ARG A 189 -18.73 -4.73 -8.33
CA ARG A 189 -17.35 -4.18 -8.18
C ARG A 189 -16.45 -4.97 -7.23
N LEU A 190 -16.54 -6.29 -7.27
CA LEU A 190 -15.92 -7.16 -6.26
C LEU A 190 -14.66 -7.88 -6.69
N ASP A 191 -14.22 -7.62 -7.91
CA ASP A 191 -12.90 -8.01 -8.38
C ASP A 191 -11.78 -7.37 -7.54
N ALA A 192 -12.05 -6.26 -6.84
CA ALA A 192 -11.09 -5.58 -5.98
C ALA A 192 -10.49 -6.48 -4.88
N ILE A 193 -11.31 -7.28 -4.18
CA ILE A 193 -10.84 -8.13 -3.06
C ILE A 193 -9.98 -9.31 -3.57
N PRO A 194 -10.43 -10.13 -4.52
CA PRO A 194 -9.59 -11.19 -5.09
C PRO A 194 -8.31 -10.65 -5.73
N LYS A 195 -8.36 -9.50 -6.43
CA LYS A 195 -7.16 -8.84 -6.98
C LYS A 195 -6.18 -8.46 -5.87
N LEU A 196 -6.68 -7.87 -4.78
CA LEU A 196 -5.85 -7.51 -3.62
C LEU A 196 -5.20 -8.74 -2.99
N VAL A 197 -5.97 -9.80 -2.72
CA VAL A 197 -5.45 -11.04 -2.12
C VAL A 197 -4.38 -11.67 -3.02
N ASN A 198 -4.67 -11.83 -4.32
CA ASN A 198 -3.70 -12.35 -5.29
C ASN A 198 -2.41 -11.51 -5.30
N TYR A 199 -2.54 -10.19 -5.37
CA TYR A 199 -1.38 -9.30 -5.38
C TYR A 199 -0.53 -9.46 -4.12
N VAL A 200 -1.16 -9.44 -2.94
CA VAL A 200 -0.45 -9.53 -1.66
C VAL A 200 0.28 -10.86 -1.53
N TRP A 201 -0.34 -11.99 -1.87
CA TRP A 201 0.33 -13.30 -1.76
C TRP A 201 1.43 -13.51 -2.79
N ASN A 202 1.32 -12.91 -3.99
CA ASN A 202 2.37 -12.99 -4.99
C ASN A 202 3.58 -12.08 -4.71
N ASN A 203 3.42 -11.04 -3.88
CA ASN A 203 4.45 -10.00 -3.70
C ASN A 203 4.97 -9.84 -2.27
N THR A 204 4.52 -10.66 -1.32
CA THR A 204 5.00 -10.63 0.07
C THR A 204 5.43 -12.02 0.54
N MET A 205 6.20 -12.09 1.63
CA MET A 205 6.66 -13.35 2.21
C MET A 205 5.62 -13.98 3.15
N SER A 206 5.80 -15.27 3.45
CA SER A 206 4.99 -15.92 4.48
C SER A 206 5.06 -15.18 5.82
N LYS A 207 3.92 -15.11 6.53
CA LYS A 207 3.76 -14.38 7.80
C LYS A 207 3.94 -12.86 7.73
N ASP A 208 3.94 -12.29 6.52
CA ASP A 208 3.98 -10.84 6.36
C ASP A 208 2.76 -10.14 7.01
N LYS A 209 2.97 -8.92 7.52
CA LYS A 209 1.94 -8.16 8.23
C LYS A 209 0.81 -7.72 7.31
N LEU A 210 1.10 -7.45 6.03
CA LEU A 210 0.09 -7.15 5.02
C LEU A 210 -0.81 -8.35 4.77
N ARG A 211 -0.24 -9.56 4.69
CA ARG A 211 -1.04 -10.81 4.61
C ARG A 211 -1.95 -10.97 5.82
N LYS A 212 -1.45 -10.72 7.03
CA LYS A 212 -2.27 -10.76 8.25
C LYS A 212 -3.43 -9.76 8.16
N LEU A 213 -3.15 -8.51 7.79
CA LEU A 213 -4.16 -7.45 7.65
C LEU A 213 -5.26 -7.85 6.66
N VAL A 214 -4.89 -8.32 5.47
CA VAL A 214 -5.85 -8.72 4.44
C VAL A 214 -6.63 -9.98 4.86
N SER A 215 -5.97 -10.99 5.45
CA SER A 215 -6.65 -12.18 5.96
C SER A 215 -7.66 -11.87 7.06
N THR A 216 -7.31 -10.98 8.01
CA THR A 216 -8.21 -10.60 9.09
C THR A 216 -9.41 -9.82 8.55
N TYR A 217 -9.20 -8.92 7.58
CA TYR A 217 -10.30 -8.25 6.89
C TYR A 217 -11.20 -9.26 6.16
N CYS A 218 -10.63 -10.18 5.37
CA CYS A 218 -11.40 -11.21 4.67
C CYS A 218 -12.19 -12.10 5.64
N ALA A 219 -11.66 -12.39 6.82
CA ALA A 219 -12.37 -13.13 7.86
C ALA A 219 -13.55 -12.36 8.44
N CYS A 220 -13.50 -11.02 8.52
CA CYS A 220 -14.65 -10.20 8.92
C CYS A 220 -15.83 -10.31 7.98
N ILE A 221 -15.55 -10.55 6.70
CA ILE A 221 -16.51 -10.43 5.61
C ILE A 221 -16.81 -11.79 4.98
N ALA A 222 -16.30 -12.87 5.56
CA ALA A 222 -16.34 -14.20 4.96
C ALA A 222 -17.78 -14.70 4.75
N GLU A 223 -18.70 -14.36 5.65
CA GLU A 223 -20.12 -14.69 5.49
C GLU A 223 -20.73 -13.98 4.27
N ASP A 224 -20.46 -12.68 4.12
CA ASP A 224 -20.93 -11.89 2.98
C ASP A 224 -20.30 -12.36 1.67
N LEU A 225 -18.99 -12.67 1.69
CA LEU A 225 -18.28 -13.24 0.53
C LEU A 225 -18.88 -14.59 0.13
N MET A 226 -19.10 -15.51 1.07
CA MET A 226 -19.72 -16.81 0.78
C MET A 226 -21.16 -16.68 0.27
N LYS A 227 -21.94 -15.76 0.84
CA LYS A 227 -23.36 -15.59 0.51
C LYS A 227 -23.56 -14.96 -0.86
N HIS A 228 -22.74 -13.98 -1.20
CA HIS A 228 -22.94 -13.16 -2.39
C HIS A 228 -21.97 -13.54 -3.53
N PHE A 229 -20.82 -14.18 -3.24
CA PHE A 229 -19.74 -14.51 -4.20
C PHE A 229 -19.09 -15.87 -3.93
N PRO A 230 -19.87 -16.97 -3.88
CA PRO A 230 -19.35 -18.28 -3.50
C PRO A 230 -18.27 -18.76 -4.48
N THR A 231 -18.45 -18.60 -5.79
CA THR A 231 -17.55 -19.18 -6.80
C THR A 231 -16.18 -18.48 -6.82
N GLU A 232 -16.15 -17.14 -6.82
CA GLU A 232 -14.90 -16.39 -6.82
C GLU A 232 -14.12 -16.58 -5.52
N PHE A 233 -14.84 -16.66 -4.40
CA PHE A 233 -14.22 -16.90 -3.09
C PHE A 233 -13.70 -18.33 -2.95
N GLU A 234 -14.46 -19.34 -3.42
CA GLU A 234 -14.01 -20.73 -3.47
C GLU A 234 -12.75 -20.86 -4.33
N SER A 235 -12.73 -20.31 -5.55
CA SER A 235 -11.54 -20.29 -6.40
C SER A 235 -10.35 -19.64 -5.69
N LEU A 236 -10.56 -18.51 -5.01
CA LEU A 236 -9.49 -17.82 -4.28
C LEU A 236 -8.91 -18.65 -3.13
N VAL A 237 -9.75 -19.39 -2.41
CA VAL A 237 -9.35 -20.28 -1.32
C VAL A 237 -8.63 -21.51 -1.86
N GLU A 238 -9.05 -22.05 -3.00
CA GLU A 238 -8.41 -23.18 -3.68
C GLU A 238 -7.03 -22.80 -4.26
N ASP A 239 -6.95 -21.65 -4.92
CA ASP A 239 -5.74 -21.19 -5.62
C ASP A 239 -4.62 -20.76 -4.66
N ILE A 240 -4.97 -20.35 -3.43
CA ILE A 240 -4.02 -19.81 -2.46
C ILE A 240 -4.14 -20.52 -1.10
N PRO A 241 -3.51 -21.70 -0.93
CA PRO A 241 -3.64 -22.50 0.30
C PRO A 241 -3.18 -21.79 1.58
N GLU A 242 -2.15 -20.93 1.47
CA GLU A 242 -1.68 -20.15 2.62
C GLU A 242 -2.68 -19.05 3.03
N PHE A 243 -3.43 -18.49 2.06
CA PHE A 243 -4.54 -17.58 2.35
C PHE A 243 -5.66 -18.35 3.07
N ALA A 244 -6.07 -19.51 2.56
CA ALA A 244 -7.07 -20.37 3.20
C ALA A 244 -6.72 -20.68 4.66
N SER A 245 -5.47 -21.08 4.93
CA SER A 245 -4.98 -21.33 6.29
C SER A 245 -5.04 -20.08 7.17
N GLY A 246 -4.60 -18.94 6.66
CA GLY A 246 -4.65 -17.67 7.38
C GLY A 246 -6.07 -17.20 7.66
N LEU A 247 -6.98 -17.35 6.69
CA LEU A 247 -8.40 -17.03 6.81
C LEU A 247 -9.05 -17.89 7.90
N MET A 248 -8.87 -19.21 7.86
CA MET A 248 -9.41 -20.14 8.85
C MET A 248 -8.93 -19.82 10.27
N ALA A 249 -7.65 -19.47 10.44
CA ALA A 249 -7.10 -19.06 11.73
C ALA A 249 -7.74 -17.78 12.29
N ASN A 250 -8.26 -16.89 11.43
CA ASN A 250 -8.94 -15.66 11.84
C ASN A 250 -10.47 -15.84 12.00
N ILE A 251 -11.08 -16.82 11.32
CA ILE A 251 -12.51 -17.15 11.46
C ILE A 251 -12.76 -17.93 12.76
N MET A 252 -11.91 -18.91 13.08
CA MET A 252 -12.14 -19.82 14.21
C MET A 252 -12.37 -19.11 15.56
N PRO A 253 -11.63 -18.04 15.93
CA PRO A 253 -11.89 -17.29 17.16
C PRO A 253 -13.21 -16.52 17.19
N ARG A 254 -13.88 -16.33 16.03
CA ARG A 254 -15.14 -15.58 15.91
C ARG A 254 -16.38 -16.47 16.04
N LEU A 255 -16.20 -17.79 15.89
CA LEU A 255 -17.25 -18.79 16.01
C LEU A 255 -17.43 -19.31 17.44
N ALA A 256 -16.54 -18.92 18.36
CA ALA A 256 -16.51 -19.32 19.77
C ALA A 256 -17.18 -18.26 20.66
#